data_AF-A0A3D5R663-F1
#
_entry.id   AF-A0A3D5R663-F1
#
_cell.length_a   1.000
_cell.length_b   1.000
_cell.length_c   1.000
_cell.angle_alpha   90.00
_cell.angle_beta   90.00
_cell.angle_gamma   90.00
#
_symmetry.space_group_name_H-M   'P 1'
#
loop_
_entity.id
_entity.type
_entity.pdbx_description
1 polymer ?
#
loop_
_entity_poly.entity_id
_entity_poly.type
_entity_poly.pdbx_seq_one_letter_code
_entity_poly.pdbx_strand_id
1 'polypeptide(L)'
;MIYGLIVGVILWGFNLYFRIKYYLHMMQLEMYDNEKYQNWIRSNKSKTTTRKTGILVAVTAVATTIYLFNPYNIFIFIGIWVVSSFYSLEFIKMENKKPLVFTNRAKRLFAGTIVASV
;
A
#
# COMPACT_ATOMS: atom_id res chain seq x y z
N MET A 1 -12.27 -11.23 -19.02
CA MET A 1 -12.90 -9.99 -18.53
C MET A 1 -13.04 -9.99 -17.00
N ILE A 2 -13.79 -10.92 -16.40
CA ILE A 2 -13.80 -11.17 -14.95
C ILE A 2 -12.40 -11.50 -14.42
N TYR A 3 -11.65 -12.32 -15.15
CA TYR A 3 -10.29 -12.73 -14.76
C TYR A 3 -9.33 -11.55 -14.55
N GLY A 4 -9.42 -10.49 -15.36
CA GLY A 4 -8.55 -9.31 -15.20
C GLY A 4 -8.87 -8.51 -13.94
N LEU A 5 -10.15 -8.39 -13.61
CA LEU A 5 -10.63 -7.76 -12.37
C LEU A 5 -10.20 -8.58 -11.15
N ILE A 6 -10.37 -9.90 -11.21
CA ILE A 6 -9.92 -10.82 -10.16
C ILE A 6 -8.40 -10.69 -9.94
N VAL A 7 -7.60 -10.70 -11.02
CA VAL A 7 -6.15 -10.54 -10.94
C VAL A 7 -5.79 -9.18 -10.34
N GLY A 8 -6.46 -8.10 -10.75
CA GLY A 8 -6.28 -6.76 -10.20
C GLY A 8 -6.53 -6.70 -8.69
N VAL A 9 -7.66 -7.24 -8.23
CA VAL A 9 -8.03 -7.29 -6.82
C VAL A 9 -7.03 -8.12 -6.01
N ILE A 10 -6.58 -9.26 -6.55
CA ILE A 10 -5.56 -10.10 -5.90
C ILE A 10 -4.24 -9.33 -5.78
N LEU A 11 -3.76 -8.70 -6.85
CA LEU A 11 -2.52 -7.92 -6.84
C LEU A 11 -2.60 -6.74 -5.87
N TRP A 12 -3.73 -6.04 -5.85
CA TRP A 12 -3.98 -4.94 -4.94
C TRP A 12 -3.99 -5.40 -3.48
N GLY A 13 -4.76 -6.46 -3.16
CA GLY A 13 -4.82 -7.03 -1.83
C GLY A 13 -3.47 -7.57 -1.35
N PHE A 14 -2.70 -8.18 -2.27
CA PHE A 14 -1.34 -8.62 -2.00
C PHE A 14 -0.42 -7.43 -1.69
N ASN A 15 -0.44 -6.37 -2.50
CA ASN A 15 0.34 -5.15 -2.25
C ASN A 15 0.02 -4.55 -0.87
N LEU A 16 -1.28 -4.40 -0.59
CA LEU A 16 -1.78 -3.88 0.68
C LEU A 16 -1.28 -4.71 1.86
N TYR A 17 -1.39 -6.04 1.78
CA TYR A 17 -0.91 -6.95 2.81
C TYR A 17 0.58 -6.77 3.12
N PHE A 18 1.45 -6.77 2.11
CA PHE A 18 2.89 -6.63 2.31
C PHE A 18 3.26 -5.25 2.85
N ARG A 19 2.58 -4.20 2.39
CA ARG A 19 2.81 -2.83 2.84
C ARG A 19 2.40 -2.64 4.30
N ILE A 20 1.21 -3.09 4.69
CA ILE A 20 0.76 -3.03 6.09
C ILE A 20 1.70 -3.85 6.98
N LYS A 21 2.08 -5.06 6.55
CA LYS A 21 3.02 -5.91 7.29
C LYS A 21 4.38 -5.23 7.47
N TYR A 22 4.90 -4.58 6.44
CA TYR A 22 6.16 -3.85 6.51
C TYR A 22 6.09 -2.68 7.51
N TYR A 23 5.04 -1.84 7.42
CA TYR A 23 4.89 -0.73 8.36
C TYR A 23 4.69 -1.18 9.79
N LEU A 24 3.90 -2.24 10.01
CA LEU A 24 3.73 -2.85 11.33
C LEU A 24 5.05 -3.39 11.88
N HIS A 25 5.89 -3.95 11.03
CA HIS A 25 7.22 -4.42 11.40
C HIS A 25 8.13 -3.28 11.84
N MET A 26 8.15 -2.17 11.10
CA MET A 26 8.94 -0.99 11.47
C MET A 26 8.42 -0.33 12.75
N MET A 27 7.09 -0.26 12.96
CA MET A 27 6.51 0.19 14.23
C MET A 27 6.94 -0.69 15.41
N GLN A 28 7.02 -2.01 15.21
CA GLN A 28 7.46 -2.94 16.26
C GLN A 28 8.95 -2.73 16.60
N LEU A 29 9.81 -2.45 15.60
CA LEU A 29 11.22 -2.14 15.83
C LEU A 29 11.41 -0.85 16.64
N GLU A 30 10.57 0.16 16.40
CA GLU A 30 10.54 1.41 17.16
C GLU A 30 9.71 1.33 18.46
N MET A 31 9.44 0.11 18.95
CA MET A 31 8.71 -0.14 20.21
C MET A 31 7.31 0.48 20.29
N TYR A 32 6.66 0.72 19.16
CA TYR A 32 5.38 1.45 19.05
C TYR A 32 5.42 2.87 19.62
N ASP A 33 6.61 3.50 19.64
CA ASP A 33 6.78 4.91 19.95
C ASP A 33 6.45 5.75 18.72
N ASN A 34 5.43 6.60 18.83
CA ASN A 34 4.94 7.39 17.71
C ASN A 34 5.98 8.41 17.22
N GLU A 35 6.74 9.04 18.12
CA GLU A 35 7.72 10.07 17.75
C GLU A 35 8.89 9.42 17.02
N LYS A 36 9.40 8.31 17.54
CA LYS A 36 10.48 7.55 16.88
C LYS A 36 10.05 7.00 15.54
N TYR A 37 8.83 6.46 15.45
CA TYR A 37 8.29 5.97 14.19
C TYR A 37 8.13 7.08 13.14
N GLN A 38 7.63 8.26 13.53
CA GLN A 38 7.54 9.41 12.63
C GLN A 38 8.92 9.89 12.17
N ASN A 39 9.89 9.96 13.09
CA ASN A 39 11.26 10.31 12.77
C ASN A 39 11.89 9.29 11.80
N TRP A 40 11.64 8.00 12.02
CA TRP A 40 12.07 6.94 11.11
C TRP A 40 11.44 7.08 9.72
N ILE A 41 10.14 7.37 9.62
CA ILE A 41 9.50 7.62 8.30
C ILE A 41 10.17 8.78 7.58
N ARG A 42 10.49 9.86 8.31
CA ARG A 42 11.13 11.05 7.74
C ARG A 42 12.56 10.76 7.28
N SER A 43 13.35 10.03 8.07
CA SER A 43 14.72 9.66 7.70
C SER A 43 14.77 8.62 6.57
N ASN A 44 13.76 7.75 6.48
CA ASN A 44 13.69 6.67 5.51
C ASN A 44 12.64 6.92 4.41
N LYS A 45 12.36 8.19 4.10
CA LYS A 45 11.35 8.58 3.09
C LYS A 45 11.58 7.91 1.73
N SER A 46 12.83 7.68 1.35
CA SER A 46 13.21 6.96 0.12
C SER A 46 12.80 5.49 0.12
N LYS A 47 12.62 4.86 1.29
CA LYS A 47 12.16 3.47 1.45
C LYS A 47 10.64 3.38 1.66
N THR A 48 10.00 4.42 2.19
CA THR A 48 8.55 4.42 2.50
C THR A 48 7.71 5.03 1.37
N THR A 49 8.22 6.03 0.66
CA THR A 49 7.56 6.73 -0.45
C THR A 49 8.56 6.99 -1.56
N THR A 50 8.64 6.04 -2.49
CA THR A 50 9.40 6.23 -3.74
C THR A 50 8.66 7.23 -4.62
N ARG A 51 9.40 8.06 -5.37
CA ARG A 51 8.82 8.99 -6.38
C ARG A 51 7.86 8.28 -7.35
N LYS A 52 8.13 7.00 -7.65
CA LYS A 52 7.27 6.11 -8.44
C LYS A 52 5.89 5.94 -7.83
N THR A 53 5.82 5.59 -6.54
CA THR A 53 4.54 5.43 -5.82
C THR A 53 3.73 6.72 -5.79
N GLY A 54 4.37 7.87 -5.60
CA GLY A 54 3.71 9.17 -5.65
C GLY A 54 3.11 9.50 -7.03
N ILE A 55 3.86 9.23 -8.10
CA ILE A 55 3.36 9.42 -9.48
C ILE A 55 2.18 8.49 -9.76
N LEU A 56 2.25 7.22 -9.35
CA LEU A 56 1.17 6.26 -9.55
C LEU A 56 -0.12 6.66 -8.84
N VAL A 57 -0.02 7.17 -7.60
CA VAL A 57 -1.18 7.71 -6.86
C VAL A 57 -1.76 8.94 -7.55
N ALA A 58 -0.92 9.84 -8.07
CA ALA A 58 -1.39 11.01 -8.81
C ALA A 58 -2.11 10.61 -10.11
N VAL A 59 -1.55 9.65 -10.85
CA VAL A 59 -2.15 9.13 -12.09
C VAL A 59 -3.50 8.48 -11.82
N THR A 60 -3.62 7.66 -10.77
CA THR A 60 -4.90 7.03 -10.41
C THR A 60 -5.92 8.06 -9.94
N ALA A 61 -5.51 9.09 -9.18
CA ALA A 61 -6.40 10.16 -8.73
C ALA A 61 -6.91 11.05 -9.89
N VAL A 62 -6.07 11.33 -10.88
CA VAL A 62 -6.51 12.04 -12.09
C VAL A 62 -7.45 11.17 -12.92
N ALA A 63 -7.13 9.88 -13.09
CA ALA A 63 -7.98 8.93 -13.80
C ALA A 63 -9.36 8.76 -13.15
N THR A 64 -9.44 8.70 -11.81
CA THR A 64 -10.73 8.67 -11.09
C THR A 64 -11.51 9.96 -11.31
N THR A 65 -10.85 11.12 -11.23
CA THR A 65 -11.51 12.42 -11.43
C THR A 65 -12.11 12.53 -12.83
N ILE A 66 -11.35 12.18 -13.88
CA ILE A 66 -11.84 12.17 -15.27
C ILE A 66 -13.04 11.22 -15.42
N TYR A 67 -12.97 10.04 -14.81
CA TYR A 67 -14.07 9.07 -14.87
C TYR A 67 -15.35 9.58 -14.19
N LEU A 68 -15.25 10.31 -13.08
CA LEU A 68 -16.41 10.89 -12.38
C LEU A 68 -17.14 11.94 -13.23
N PHE A 69 -16.40 12.76 -13.98
CA PHE A 69 -16.99 13.77 -14.85
C PHE A 69 -17.43 13.22 -16.21
N ASN A 70 -16.82 12.12 -16.66
CA ASN A 70 -17.14 11.55 -17.95
C ASN A 70 -16.98 10.02 -18.01
N PRO A 71 -18.01 9.26 -17.61
CA PRO A 71 -17.94 7.82 -17.49
C PRO A 71 -18.11 7.11 -18.85
N TYR A 72 -17.33 7.50 -19.86
CA TYR A 72 -17.43 6.91 -21.21
C TYR A 72 -17.09 5.42 -21.23
N ASN A 73 -16.09 4.98 -20.46
CA ASN A 73 -15.63 3.60 -20.53
C ASN A 73 -14.96 3.11 -19.23
N ILE A 74 -15.70 2.30 -18.46
CA ILE A 74 -15.21 1.69 -17.22
C ILE A 74 -14.03 0.72 -17.47
N PHE A 75 -13.89 0.15 -18.66
CA PHE A 75 -12.83 -0.80 -18.98
C PHE A 75 -11.46 -0.13 -19.07
N ILE A 76 -11.39 1.11 -19.58
CA ILE A 76 -10.16 1.89 -19.61
C ILE A 76 -9.70 2.21 -18.19
N PHE A 77 -10.65 2.58 -17.32
CA PHE A 77 -10.38 2.86 -15.91
C PHE A 77 -9.85 1.61 -15.17
N ILE A 78 -10.51 0.46 -15.34
CA ILE A 78 -10.05 -0.81 -14.77
C ILE A 78 -8.65 -1.17 -15.27
N GLY A 79 -8.38 -0.98 -16.57
CA GLY A 79 -7.06 -1.23 -17.15
C GLY A 79 -5.96 -0.39 -16.50
N ILE A 80 -6.19 0.93 -16.37
CA ILE A 80 -5.26 1.85 -15.69
C ILE A 80 -5.05 1.44 -14.24
N TRP A 81 -6.11 1.05 -13.54
CA TRP A 81 -6.05 0.64 -12.14
C TRP A 81 -5.23 -0.64 -11.93
N VAL A 82 -5.42 -1.66 -12.78
CA VAL A 82 -4.65 -2.91 -12.73
C VAL A 82 -3.17 -2.66 -13.03
N VAL A 83 -2.87 -1.90 -14.08
CA VAL A 83 -1.49 -1.56 -14.47
C VAL A 83 -0.80 -0.77 -13.35
N SER A 84 -1.46 0.25 -12.80
CA SER A 84 -0.92 1.03 -11.69
C SER A 84 -0.66 0.16 -10.46
N SER A 85 -1.59 -0.74 -10.12
CA SER A 85 -1.44 -1.67 -9.00
C SER A 85 -0.22 -2.58 -9.18
N PHE A 86 0.01 -3.09 -10.39
CA PHE A 86 1.17 -3.91 -10.70
C PHE A 86 2.50 -3.13 -10.58
N TYR A 87 2.57 -1.93 -11.14
CA TYR A 87 3.76 -1.07 -11.05
C TYR A 87 4.05 -0.55 -9.65
N SER A 88 3.04 -0.53 -8.77
CA SER A 88 3.19 -0.10 -7.37
C SER A 88 3.78 -1.18 -6.46
N LEU A 89 4.00 -2.39 -6.97
CA LEU A 89 4.62 -3.49 -6.23
C LEU A 89 6.10 -3.20 -6.02
N GLU A 90 6.41 -2.60 -4.89
CA GLU A 90 7.77 -2.45 -4.40
C GLU A 90 7.99 -3.46 -3.27
N PHE A 91 8.80 -4.48 -3.53
CA PHE A 91 9.24 -5.41 -2.49
C PHE A 91 10.26 -4.71 -1.59
N ILE A 92 9.78 -4.03 -0.57
CA ILE A 92 10.66 -3.41 0.43
C ILE A 92 11.28 -4.53 1.26
N LYS A 93 12.61 -4.70 1.16
CA LYS A 93 13.35 -5.63 2.01
C LYS A 93 13.16 -5.24 3.48
N MET A 94 12.66 -6.18 4.28
CA MET A 94 12.57 -6.02 5.73
C MET A 94 13.98 -5.96 6.32
N GLU A 95 14.26 -4.92 7.10
CA GLU A 95 15.57 -4.74 7.74
C GLU A 95 15.67 -5.74 8.90
N ASN A 96 16.60 -6.69 8.78
CA ASN A 96 16.62 -7.98 9.49
C ASN A 96 17.08 -7.90 10.96
N LYS A 97 16.67 -6.88 11.72
CA LYS A 97 17.12 -6.70 13.11
C LYS A 97 16.36 -7.59 14.10
N LYS A 98 15.08 -7.89 13.87
CA LYS A 98 14.25 -8.84 14.66
C LYS A 98 13.14 -9.45 13.80
N PRO A 99 12.68 -10.69 14.04
CA PRO A 99 11.49 -11.21 13.35
C PRO A 99 10.22 -10.46 13.80
N LEU A 100 9.29 -10.20 12.87
CA LEU A 100 7.95 -9.70 13.20
C LEU A 100 7.20 -10.77 14.00
N VAL A 101 6.72 -10.42 15.19
CA VAL A 101 5.92 -11.31 16.03
C VAL A 101 4.50 -10.76 16.08
N PHE A 102 3.54 -11.53 15.60
CA PHE A 102 2.12 -11.16 15.65
C PHE A 102 1.56 -11.34 17.07
N THR A 103 1.87 -10.38 17.93
CA THR A 103 1.25 -10.24 19.25
C THR A 103 -0.24 -9.87 19.13
N ASN A 104 -1.02 -10.01 20.21
CA ASN A 104 -2.44 -9.61 20.21
C ASN A 104 -2.64 -8.12 19.86
N ARG A 105 -1.72 -7.25 20.31
CA ARG A 105 -1.70 -5.82 19.94
C ARG A 105 -1.43 -5.64 18.44
N ALA A 106 -0.45 -6.35 17.89
CA ALA A 106 -0.10 -6.28 16.47
C ALA A 106 -1.23 -6.76 15.57
N LYS A 107 -1.95 -7.84 15.96
CA LYS A 107 -3.13 -8.34 15.24
C LYS A 107 -4.25 -7.31 15.19
N ARG A 108 -4.54 -6.66 16.33
CA ARG A 108 -5.56 -5.59 16.40
C ARG A 108 -5.20 -4.41 15.51
N LEU A 109 -3.94 -3.98 15.54
CA LEU A 109 -3.47 -2.88 14.69
C LEU A 109 -3.56 -3.24 13.21
N PHE A 110 -3.12 -4.44 12.85
CA PHE A 110 -3.17 -4.96 11.47
C PHE A 110 -4.61 -5.00 10.93
N ALA A 111 -5.54 -5.56 11.71
CA ALA A 111 -6.95 -5.62 11.35
C ALA A 111 -7.55 -4.21 11.19
N GLY A 112 -7.25 -3.30 12.13
CA GLY A 112 -7.71 -1.91 12.06
C GLY A 112 -7.20 -1.19 10.81
N THR A 113 -5.94 -1.40 10.45
CA THR A 113 -5.35 -0.80 9.23
C THR A 113 -5.97 -1.38 7.96
N ILE A 114 -6.28 -2.68 7.90
CA ILE A 114 -6.99 -3.27 6.76
C ILE A 114 -8.37 -2.65 6.62
N VAL A 115 -9.16 -2.60 7.69
CA VAL A 115 -10.52 -2.03 7.66
C VAL A 115 -10.51 -0.57 7.22
N ALA A 116 -9.53 0.22 7.65
CA ALA A 116 -9.38 1.61 7.23
C ALA A 116 -8.87 1.80 5.78
N SER A 117 -8.34 0.74 5.16
CA SER A 117 -7.79 0.78 3.80
C SER A 117 -8.75 0.26 2.72
N VAL A 118 -9.89 -0.31 3.13
CA VAL A 118 -11.01 -0.74 2.26
C VAL A 118 -11.99 0.41 2.12
#